data_AF-B0DTK0-F1
#
_entry.id   AF-B0DTK0-F1
#
_cell.length_a   1.000
_cell.length_b   1.000
_cell.length_c   1.000
_cell.angle_alpha   90.00
_cell.angle_beta   90.00
_cell.angle_gamma   90.00
#
_symmetry.space_group_name_H-M   'P 1'
#
loop_
_entity.id
_entity.type
_entity.pdbx_description
1 polymer ?
#
loop_
_entity_poly.entity_id
_entity_poly.type
_entity_poly.pdbx_seq_one_letter_code
_entity_poly.pdbx_strand_id
1 'polypeptide(L)'
;MLAMALLHKWQEYAKTVDDLILRSNVHDCGRNKSASEKAAKRDRPTCMNKQGKCKASFPRPLYDQTEVDSNTGALNVKKGEEWINYESLCVYE
;
A
#
# COMPACT_ATOMS: atom_id res chain seq x y z
N MET A 1 -28.49 1.08 26.33
CA MET A 1 -28.90 0.87 24.92
C MET A 1 -28.32 1.90 23.96
N LEU A 2 -28.41 3.21 24.23
CA LEU A 2 -27.80 4.28 23.40
C LEU A 2 -26.27 4.18 23.21
N ALA A 3 -25.52 3.86 24.26
CA ALA A 3 -24.06 3.70 24.17
C ALA A 3 -23.62 2.55 23.25
N MET A 4 -24.36 1.44 23.24
CA MET A 4 -24.10 0.29 22.37
C MET A 4 -24.39 0.60 20.90
N ALA A 5 -25.46 1.37 20.63
CA ALA A 5 -25.79 1.82 19.29
C ALA A 5 -24.76 2.82 18.72
N LEU A 6 -24.21 3.69 19.56
CA LEU A 6 -23.10 4.58 19.20
C LEU A 6 -21.83 3.79 18.90
N LEU A 7 -21.45 2.84 19.76
CA LEU A 7 -20.28 1.99 19.54
C LEU A 7 -20.37 1.21 18.23
N HIS A 8 -21.55 0.63 17.92
CA HIS A 8 -21.78 -0.07 16.67
C HIS A 8 -21.59 0.84 15.44
N LYS A 9 -22.14 2.06 15.47
CA LYS A 9 -21.95 3.04 14.38
C LYS A 9 -20.48 3.41 14.18
N TRP A 10 -19.72 3.57 15.25
CA TRP A 10 -18.29 3.86 15.17
C TRP A 10 -17.49 2.70 14.56
N GLN A 11 -17.85 1.46 14.89
CA GLN A 11 -17.21 0.29 14.29
C GLN A 11 -17.49 0.19 12.78
N GLU A 12 -18.71 0.46 12.33
CA GLU A 12 -19.06 0.46 10.90
C GLU A 12 -18.38 1.61 10.15
N TYR A 13 -18.28 2.80 10.78
CA TYR A 13 -17.50 3.92 10.24
C TYR A 13 -16.03 3.54 10.06
N ALA A 14 -15.39 2.98 11.09
CA ALA A 14 -13.98 2.57 11.04
C ALA A 14 -13.73 1.55 9.91
N LYS A 15 -14.58 0.52 9.81
CA LYS A 15 -14.49 -0.46 8.70
C LYS A 15 -14.62 0.17 7.33
N THR A 16 -15.53 1.14 7.17
CA THR A 16 -15.75 1.83 5.90
C THR A 16 -14.54 2.68 5.52
N VAL A 17 -13.98 3.43 6.49
CA VAL A 17 -12.77 4.21 6.29
C VAL A 17 -11.60 3.29 5.92
N ASP A 18 -11.39 2.20 6.65
CA ASP A 18 -10.33 1.23 6.36
C ASP A 18 -10.45 0.63 4.95
N ASP A 19 -11.65 0.23 4.51
CA ASP A 19 -11.88 -0.28 3.15
C ASP A 19 -11.60 0.78 2.08
N LEU A 20 -12.04 2.03 2.29
CA LEU A 20 -11.79 3.14 1.37
C LEU A 20 -10.30 3.45 1.24
N ILE A 21 -9.59 3.50 2.36
CA ILE A 21 -8.15 3.74 2.42
C ILE A 21 -7.40 2.59 1.76
N LEU A 22 -7.77 1.34 2.05
CA LEU A 22 -7.16 0.16 1.43
C LEU A 22 -7.31 0.22 -0.10
N ARG A 23 -8.52 0.45 -0.60
CA ARG A 23 -8.77 0.49 -2.06
C ARG A 23 -8.07 1.65 -2.75
N SER A 24 -7.93 2.79 -2.08
CA SER A 24 -7.25 3.97 -2.64
C SER A 24 -5.73 3.79 -2.71
N ASN A 25 -5.17 3.02 -1.76
CA ASN A 25 -3.73 2.77 -1.70
C ASN A 25 -3.28 1.49 -2.42
N VAL A 26 -4.17 0.50 -2.64
CA VAL A 26 -3.86 -0.72 -3.37
C VAL A 26 -3.77 -0.43 -4.87
N HIS A 27 -2.54 -0.42 -5.36
CA HIS A 27 -2.25 -0.21 -6.77
C HIS A 27 -2.19 -1.53 -7.55
N ASP A 28 -3.13 -1.73 -8.47
CA ASP A 28 -3.18 -2.90 -9.36
C ASP A 28 -2.58 -2.56 -10.74
N CYS A 29 -1.24 -2.63 -10.86
CA CYS A 29 -0.53 -2.41 -12.13
C CYS A 29 -0.95 -3.43 -13.22
N GLY A 30 -1.71 -4.49 -12.88
CA GLY A 30 -2.00 -5.64 -13.76
C GLY A 30 -3.39 -5.64 -14.40
N ARG A 31 -4.26 -4.67 -14.08
CA ARG A 31 -5.64 -4.60 -14.61
C ARG A 31 -5.71 -4.50 -16.13
N ASN A 32 -4.78 -3.78 -16.74
CA ASN A 32 -4.71 -3.62 -18.18
C ASN A 32 -3.67 -4.58 -18.76
N LYS A 33 -4.04 -5.85 -18.92
CA LYS A 33 -3.22 -6.79 -19.71
C LYS A 33 -3.39 -6.41 -21.17
N SER A 34 -2.38 -5.79 -21.76
CA SER A 34 -2.37 -5.48 -23.18
C SER A 34 -2.52 -6.77 -24.01
N ALA A 35 -3.24 -6.70 -25.13
CA ALA A 35 -3.57 -7.86 -25.97
C ALA A 35 -2.37 -8.61 -26.61
N SER A 36 -1.15 -8.07 -26.53
CA SER A 36 0.06 -8.74 -27.02
C SER A 36 1.31 -8.40 -26.19
N GLU A 37 2.31 -9.28 -26.21
CA GLU A 37 3.59 -9.07 -25.50
C GLU A 37 4.35 -7.81 -25.96
N LYS A 38 4.24 -7.45 -27.25
CA LYS A 38 4.83 -6.21 -27.78
C LYS A 38 4.14 -4.96 -27.25
N ALA A 39 2.81 -5.01 -27.08
CA ALA A 39 2.06 -3.92 -26.47
C ALA A 39 2.33 -3.83 -24.96
N ALA A 40 2.50 -4.98 -24.28
CA ALA A 40 2.77 -5.05 -22.84
C ALA A 40 4.07 -4.36 -22.46
N LYS A 41 5.06 -4.40 -23.36
CA LYS A 41 6.37 -3.79 -23.14
C LYS A 41 6.35 -2.26 -23.33
N ARG A 42 5.47 -1.74 -24.20
CA ARG A 42 5.31 -0.30 -24.43
C ARG A 42 4.42 0.34 -23.38
N ASP A 43 3.37 -0.36 -22.98
CA ASP A 43 2.37 0.12 -22.03
C ASP A 43 2.68 -0.33 -20.59
N ARG A 44 3.97 -0.60 -20.31
CA ARG A 44 4.39 -1.13 -19.03
C ARG A 44 4.33 -0.03 -17.97
N PRO A 45 3.53 -0.20 -16.90
CA PRO A 45 3.46 0.80 -15.85
C PRO A 45 4.82 1.07 -15.19
N THR A 46 5.13 2.34 -14.95
CA THR A 46 6.40 2.81 -14.34
C THR A 46 6.59 2.29 -12.90
N CYS A 47 5.50 1.88 -12.24
CA CYS A 47 5.49 1.21 -10.95
C CYS A 47 6.25 -0.12 -10.95
N MET A 48 6.49 -0.78 -12.09
CA MET A 48 6.94 -2.19 -12.13
C MET A 48 8.47 -2.35 -12.10
N ASN A 49 9.01 -3.17 -11.20
CA ASN A 49 10.44 -3.54 -11.12
C ASN A 49 10.87 -4.54 -12.22
N LYS A 50 12.16 -4.75 -12.47
CA LYS A 50 12.65 -5.66 -13.53
C LYS A 50 12.10 -7.10 -13.45
N GLN A 51 11.69 -7.56 -12.26
CA GLN A 51 11.10 -8.87 -12.01
C GLN A 51 9.58 -8.92 -12.27
N GLY A 52 8.96 -7.80 -12.65
CA GLY A 52 7.52 -7.71 -12.89
C GLY A 52 6.68 -7.51 -11.63
N LYS A 53 7.27 -7.07 -10.51
CA LYS A 53 6.56 -6.74 -9.27
C LYS A 53 6.35 -5.22 -9.14
N CYS A 54 5.16 -4.80 -8.72
CA CYS A 54 4.85 -3.41 -8.41
C CYS A 54 5.71 -2.89 -7.24
N LYS A 55 6.38 -1.76 -7.43
CA LYS A 55 7.13 -1.01 -6.40
C LYS A 55 6.23 -0.13 -5.53
N ALA A 56 5.07 0.27 -6.04
CA ALA A 56 4.05 1.02 -5.33
C ALA A 56 3.14 0.10 -4.50
N SER A 57 3.72 -0.90 -3.85
CA SER A 57 2.96 -1.87 -3.06
C SER A 57 2.55 -1.27 -1.72
N PHE A 58 1.25 -1.22 -1.47
CA PHE A 58 0.65 -1.11 -0.14
C PHE A 58 0.00 -2.45 0.25
N PRO A 59 0.01 -2.81 1.54
CA PRO A 59 0.65 -2.13 2.67
C PRO A 59 2.19 -2.31 2.67
N ARG A 60 2.92 -1.36 3.28
CA ARG A 60 4.38 -1.48 3.45
C ARG A 60 4.70 -2.35 4.68
N PRO A 61 5.79 -3.12 4.67
CA PRO A 61 6.22 -3.85 5.87
C PRO A 61 6.42 -2.89 7.05
N LEU A 62 5.98 -3.31 8.23
CA LEU A 62 6.30 -2.67 9.49
C LEU A 62 7.47 -3.40 10.14
N TYR A 63 8.32 -2.63 10.82
CA TYR A 63 9.46 -3.14 11.55
C TYR A 63 9.39 -2.63 12.99
N ASP A 64 9.65 -3.51 13.95
CA ASP A 64 9.59 -3.18 15.38
C ASP A 64 10.75 -2.28 15.82
N GLN A 65 11.84 -2.29 15.06
CA GLN A 65 13.05 -1.50 15.28
C GLN A 65 13.67 -1.09 13.94
N THR A 66 14.42 0.03 13.95
CA THR A 66 15.16 0.49 12.78
C THR A 66 16.42 -0.36 12.63
N GLU A 67 16.58 -1.01 11.48
CA GLU A 67 17.70 -1.91 11.20
C GLU A 67 18.16 -1.79 9.74
N VAL A 68 19.40 -2.19 9.48
CA VAL A 68 19.93 -2.31 8.12
C VAL A 68 19.89 -3.77 7.73
N ASP A 69 19.21 -4.10 6.64
CA ASP A 69 19.16 -5.45 6.09
C ASP A 69 20.57 -5.85 5.63
N SER A 70 21.14 -6.89 6.24
CA SER A 70 22.50 -7.36 5.97
C SER A 70 22.69 -7.93 4.54
N ASN A 71 21.61 -8.37 3.89
CA ASN A 71 21.66 -8.94 2.54
C ASN A 71 21.50 -7.88 1.46
N THR A 72 20.67 -6.87 1.70
CA THR A 72 20.34 -5.85 0.68
C THR A 72 20.98 -4.48 0.94
N GLY A 73 21.45 -4.23 2.16
CA GLY A 73 21.92 -2.92 2.62
C GLY A 73 20.79 -1.90 2.82
N ALA A 74 19.52 -2.30 2.70
CA ALA A 74 18.40 -1.40 2.83
C ALA A 74 18.17 -1.00 4.29
N LEU A 75 17.90 0.28 4.53
CA LEU A 75 17.49 0.77 5.85
C LEU A 75 15.99 0.52 6.04
N ASN A 76 15.67 -0.40 6.93
CA ASN A 76 14.33 -0.65 7.41
C ASN A 76 14.09 0.26 8.63
N VAL A 77 13.15 1.18 8.53
CA VAL A 77 12.89 2.16 9.59
C VAL A 77 11.68 1.72 10.41
N LYS A 78 11.83 1.66 11.74
CA LYS A 78 10.68 1.58 12.64
C LYS A 78 9.86 2.82 12.44
N LYS A 79 8.59 2.63 12.10
CA LYS A 79 7.67 3.74 12.02
C LYS A 79 6.81 3.74 13.28
N GLY A 80 6.88 4.83 14.04
CA GLY A 80 6.23 4.96 15.36
C GLY A 80 4.79 5.45 15.29
N GLU A 81 4.36 5.94 14.13
CA GLU A 81 2.99 6.35 13.89
C GLU A 81 2.21 5.14 13.39
N GLU A 82 1.12 4.78 14.07
CA GLU A 82 0.19 3.72 13.62
C GLU A 82 -0.35 4.02 12.20
N TRP A 83 -0.23 5.30 11.81
CA TRP A 83 -0.79 5.88 10.62
C TRP A 83 -0.10 5.68 9.31
N ILE A 84 1.20 5.55 9.39
CA ILE A 84 2.09 5.87 8.27
C ILE A 84 2.04 4.82 7.15
N ASN A 85 1.31 3.73 7.41
CA ASN A 85 0.99 2.71 6.42
C ASN A 85 -0.36 2.95 5.72
N TYR A 86 -1.18 3.89 6.19
CA TYR A 86 -2.42 4.30 5.54
C TYR A 86 -2.29 5.60 4.72
N GLU A 87 -1.35 6.50 5.08
CA GLU A 87 -1.30 7.87 4.51
C GLU A 87 -0.01 8.24 3.79
N SER A 88 0.88 7.29 3.52
CA SER A 88 2.07 7.59 2.69
C SER A 88 1.68 7.72 1.21
N LEU A 89 0.90 8.74 0.87
CA LEU A 89 0.78 9.24 -0.49
C LEU A 89 2.20 9.43 -1.03
N CYS A 90 2.48 8.77 -2.15
CA CYS A 90 3.70 9.00 -2.90
C CYS A 90 3.75 10.47 -3.32
N VAL A 91 4.34 11.35 -2.51
CA VAL A 91 4.80 12.66 -2.96
C VAL A 91 6.14 12.41 -3.65
N TYR A 92 6.13 12.38 -4.97
CA TYR A 92 7.36 12.44 -5.78
C TYR A 92 7.44 13.87 -6.34
N GLU A 93 8.51 14.59 -6.00
CA GLU A 93 9.11 15.59 -6.88
C GLU A 93 9.80 14.90 -8.07
#